data_AF-F6WGQ5-F1
#
_entry.id   AF-F6WGQ5-F1
#
_cell.length_a   1.000
_cell.length_b   1.000
_cell.length_c   1.000
_cell.angle_alpha   90.00
_cell.angle_beta   90.00
_cell.angle_gamma   90.00
#
_symmetry.space_group_name_H-M   'P 1'
#
loop_
_entity.id
_entity.type
_entity.pdbx_description
1 polymer ?
#
loop_
_entity_poly.entity_id
_entity_poly.type
_entity_poly.pdbx_seq_one_letter_code
_entity_poly.pdbx_strand_id
1 'polypeptide(L)'
;MRYLSSQVFLGLVLEFLISYTPSASRIKHCSNKTNGQNCKFDHRHNILWCDSTTFTSLPPPNEIHGEGDPRYAETIYLNSSCQQNFRGVLRQYAHVKQLNYDDNMIQTIPKSCFSHLHLDELILSRNSISTINSAFNGNTYLLLM
;
A
#
# COMPACT_ATOMS: atom_id res chain seq x y z
N MET A 1 14.81 58.82 38.50
CA MET A 1 14.17 59.65 37.45
C MET A 1 13.97 58.73 36.25
N ARG A 2 12.88 57.97 36.19
CA ARG A 2 11.68 58.22 35.37
C ARG A 2 11.98 58.69 33.94
N TYR A 3 11.88 57.77 32.99
CA TYR A 3 11.20 58.00 31.71
C TYR A 3 10.25 56.82 31.45
N LEU A 4 8.95 57.13 31.36
CA LEU A 4 7.89 56.24 30.87
C LEU A 4 7.48 56.75 29.47
N SER A 5 7.30 55.83 28.51
CA SER A 5 6.15 55.79 27.57
C SER A 5 6.24 54.48 26.77
N SER A 6 5.45 53.45 27.11
CA SER A 6 4.14 53.10 26.52
C SER A 6 4.22 52.30 25.21
N GLN A 7 4.30 50.96 25.35
CA GLN A 7 3.43 49.92 24.77
C GLN A 7 3.11 49.88 23.23
N VAL A 8 3.35 48.66 22.68
CA VAL A 8 2.71 47.93 21.55
C VAL A 8 3.18 48.14 20.09
N PHE A 9 3.85 47.13 19.52
CA PHE A 9 3.44 46.27 18.37
C PHE A 9 4.67 45.51 17.83
N LEU A 10 4.82 44.23 18.19
CA LEU A 10 4.71 43.09 17.27
C LEU A 10 5.31 43.33 15.87
N GLY A 11 6.54 42.87 15.69
CA GLY A 11 7.21 42.75 14.39
C GLY A 11 7.89 41.38 14.29
N LEU A 12 7.12 40.38 13.88
CA LEU A 12 7.51 39.01 13.54
C LEU A 12 8.61 38.99 12.46
N VAL A 13 9.88 38.76 12.82
CA VAL A 13 10.88 38.27 11.86
C VAL A 13 11.89 37.37 12.58
N LEU A 14 11.43 36.21 13.10
CA LEU A 14 12.35 35.13 13.48
C LEU A 14 11.70 33.74 13.48
N GLU A 15 10.90 33.39 12.48
CA GLU A 15 10.40 32.01 12.30
C GLU A 15 10.36 31.58 10.83
N PHE A 16 11.44 31.77 10.08
CA PHE A 16 11.51 31.34 8.67
C PHE A 16 12.65 30.38 8.35
N LEU A 17 13.05 29.53 9.30
CA LEU A 17 14.02 28.45 9.03
C LEU A 17 13.70 27.08 9.66
N ILE A 18 12.47 26.80 10.11
CA ILE A 18 12.10 25.43 10.54
C ILE A 18 10.64 25.10 10.16
N SER A 19 10.31 25.09 8.87
CA SER A 19 9.07 24.44 8.39
C SER A 19 9.23 23.77 7.03
N TYR A 20 10.45 23.34 6.71
CA TYR A 20 10.65 22.30 5.71
C TYR A 20 11.62 21.27 6.27
N THR A 21 11.18 20.58 7.33
CA THR A 21 11.59 19.18 7.44
C THR A 21 10.83 18.49 6.31
N PRO A 22 11.52 17.90 5.30
CA PRO A 22 10.87 16.87 4.50
C PRO A 22 10.32 15.91 5.55
N SER A 23 9.00 15.68 5.54
CA SER A 23 8.36 14.69 6.40
C SER A 23 9.30 13.52 6.49
N ALA A 24 9.92 13.32 7.66
CA ALA A 24 10.93 12.30 7.84
C ALA A 24 10.25 11.03 7.33
N SER A 25 10.78 10.47 6.23
CA SER A 25 10.30 9.22 5.64
C SER A 25 9.94 8.33 6.81
N ARG A 26 8.64 8.09 7.06
CA ARG A 26 8.23 7.18 8.14
C ARG A 26 8.84 5.86 7.73
N ILE A 27 9.99 5.51 8.30
CA ILE A 27 10.64 4.24 8.04
C ILE A 27 9.65 3.21 8.58
N LYS A 28 8.89 2.61 7.68
CA LYS A 28 7.94 1.57 8.03
C LYS A 28 8.74 0.43 8.64
N HIS A 29 8.53 0.19 9.94
CA HIS A 29 9.26 -0.82 10.67
C HIS A 29 8.64 -2.19 10.34
N CYS A 30 9.25 -2.87 9.38
CA CYS A 30 8.85 -4.21 8.98
C CYS A 30 9.64 -5.23 9.80
N SER A 31 8.95 -5.87 10.75
CA SER A 31 9.52 -6.89 11.62
C SER A 31 9.76 -8.21 10.87
N ASN A 32 10.50 -9.14 11.49
CA ASN A 32 10.82 -10.45 10.91
C ASN A 32 9.57 -11.20 10.43
N LYS A 33 9.74 -11.87 9.27
CA LYS A 33 8.70 -12.54 8.46
C LYS A 33 7.86 -13.51 9.29
N THR A 34 6.54 -13.36 9.23
CA THR A 34 5.59 -14.42 9.63
C THR A 34 4.96 -15.00 8.38
N ASN A 35 5.06 -16.31 8.18
CA ASN A 35 4.45 -17.02 7.06
C ASN A 35 2.92 -16.98 7.19
N GLY A 36 2.23 -16.50 6.15
CA GLY A 36 0.86 -16.84 5.69
C GLY A 36 -0.35 -16.76 6.64
N GLN A 37 -0.18 -16.85 7.95
CA GLN A 37 -1.23 -17.18 8.92
C GLN A 37 -2.17 -16.02 9.28
N ASN A 38 -1.89 -14.81 8.78
CA ASN A 38 -2.69 -13.63 9.10
C ASN A 38 -3.68 -13.23 7.99
N CYS A 39 -3.69 -13.94 6.87
CA CYS A 39 -4.69 -13.69 5.84
C CYS A 39 -6.03 -14.33 6.22
N LYS A 40 -7.13 -13.58 6.07
CA LYS A 40 -8.50 -14.06 6.30
C LYS A 40 -9.31 -13.97 5.03
N PHE A 41 -9.92 -15.08 4.63
CA PHE A 41 -10.79 -15.13 3.46
C PHE A 41 -12.26 -15.21 3.91
N ASP A 42 -13.07 -14.27 3.42
CA ASP A 42 -14.53 -14.35 3.48
C ASP A 42 -15.07 -14.82 2.14
N HIS A 43 -15.45 -16.10 2.11
CA HIS A 43 -16.00 -16.76 0.93
C HIS A 43 -17.40 -16.28 0.54
N ARG A 44 -18.13 -15.57 1.41
CA ARG A 44 -19.48 -15.06 1.09
C ARG A 44 -19.42 -13.84 0.21
N HIS A 45 -18.36 -13.05 0.35
CA HIS A 45 -18.13 -11.82 -0.41
C HIS A 45 -16.91 -11.90 -1.33
N ASN A 46 -16.19 -13.03 -1.33
CA ASN A 46 -14.95 -13.23 -2.07
C ASN A 46 -13.87 -12.20 -1.72
N ILE A 47 -13.73 -11.86 -0.44
CA ILE A 47 -12.76 -10.87 0.03
C ILE A 47 -11.65 -11.53 0.82
N LEU A 48 -10.40 -11.18 0.47
CA LEU A 48 -9.20 -11.62 1.17
C LEU A 48 -8.51 -10.44 1.85
N TRP A 49 -8.44 -10.46 3.17
CA TRP A 49 -7.67 -9.49 3.96
C TRP A 49 -6.34 -10.08 4.36
N CYS A 50 -5.25 -9.39 4.02
CA CYS A 50 -3.88 -9.77 4.33
C CYS A 50 -3.08 -8.58 4.91
N ASP A 51 -3.77 -7.57 5.46
CA ASP A 51 -3.13 -6.41 6.05
C ASP A 51 -2.38 -6.77 7.35
N SER A 52 -1.06 -6.62 7.34
CA SER A 52 -0.25 -6.74 8.55
C SER A 52 1.11 -6.07 8.40
N THR A 53 1.60 -5.50 9.49
CA THR A 53 2.93 -4.86 9.58
C THR A 53 4.09 -5.85 9.49
N THR A 54 3.82 -7.16 9.52
CA THR A 54 4.83 -8.22 9.31
C THR A 54 4.75 -8.84 7.90
N PHE A 55 3.79 -8.39 7.09
CA PHE A 55 3.40 -9.09 5.87
C PHE A 55 4.16 -8.59 4.64
N THR A 56 5.03 -9.43 4.09
CA THR A 56 5.99 -9.03 3.03
C THR A 56 5.65 -9.56 1.64
N SER A 57 4.74 -10.53 1.54
CA SER A 57 4.26 -11.07 0.26
C SER A 57 2.93 -11.80 0.42
N LEU A 58 1.98 -11.60 -0.50
CA LEU A 58 0.72 -12.38 -0.59
C LEU A 58 1.01 -13.90 -0.56
N PRO A 59 0.36 -14.71 0.30
CA PRO A 59 0.73 -16.11 0.48
C PRO A 59 0.05 -16.97 -0.59
N PRO A 60 0.57 -18.17 -0.87
CA PRO A 60 -0.14 -19.19 -1.64
C PRO A 60 -1.54 -19.47 -1.06
N PRO A 61 -2.61 -19.63 -1.87
CA PRO A 61 -3.96 -19.92 -1.37
C PRO A 61 -4.03 -21.18 -0.49
N ASN A 62 -3.18 -22.17 -0.73
CA ASN A 62 -3.09 -23.40 0.07
C ASN A 62 -2.51 -23.20 1.48
N GLU A 63 -1.92 -22.04 1.77
CA GLU A 63 -1.43 -21.67 3.10
C GLU A 63 -2.46 -20.85 3.90
N ILE A 64 -3.61 -20.52 3.30
CA ILE A 64 -4.67 -19.75 3.94
C ILE A 64 -5.74 -20.72 4.42
N HIS A 65 -5.92 -20.81 5.73
CA HIS A 65 -6.91 -21.68 6.35
C HIS A 65 -8.24 -20.94 6.55
N GLY A 66 -9.37 -21.60 6.27
CA GLY A 66 -10.70 -21.03 6.45
C GLY A 66 -11.78 -21.80 5.72
N GLU A 67 -13.02 -21.30 5.79
CA GLU A 67 -14.13 -21.78 4.97
C GLU A 67 -14.04 -21.15 3.57
N GLY A 68 -14.02 -22.00 2.53
CA GLY A 68 -13.92 -21.58 1.12
C GLY A 68 -12.51 -21.66 0.52
N ASP A 69 -12.41 -21.47 -0.80
CA ASP A 69 -11.14 -21.47 -1.54
C ASP A 69 -10.73 -20.01 -1.88
N PRO A 70 -9.65 -19.48 -1.28
CA PRO A 70 -9.17 -18.11 -1.52
C PRO A 70 -8.81 -17.81 -2.98
N ARG A 71 -8.66 -18.82 -3.84
CA ARG A 71 -8.47 -18.62 -5.29
C ARG A 71 -9.62 -17.87 -5.94
N TYR A 72 -10.81 -17.91 -5.33
CA TYR A 72 -11.99 -17.17 -5.77
C TYR A 72 -12.06 -15.73 -5.26
N ALA A 73 -11.05 -15.24 -4.54
CA ALA A 73 -11.03 -13.85 -4.10
C ALA A 73 -11.18 -12.89 -5.31
N GLU A 74 -12.16 -11.99 -5.21
CA GLU A 74 -12.42 -10.92 -6.17
C GLU A 74 -11.76 -9.61 -5.70
N THR A 75 -11.66 -9.43 -4.38
CA THR A 75 -11.02 -8.27 -3.75
C THR A 75 -9.93 -8.73 -2.80
N ILE A 76 -8.72 -8.18 -2.93
CA ILE A 76 -7.61 -8.44 -2.01
C ILE A 76 -7.11 -7.14 -1.38
N TYR A 77 -7.11 -7.13 -0.05
CA TYR A 77 -6.52 -6.07 0.76
C TYR A 77 -5.12 -6.47 1.24
N LEU A 78 -4.11 -5.76 0.73
CA LEU A 78 -2.69 -5.83 1.14
C LEU A 78 -2.22 -4.47 1.66
N ASN A 79 -3.16 -3.57 1.99
CA ASN A 79 -2.85 -2.23 2.44
C ASN A 79 -2.10 -2.25 3.76
N SER A 80 -1.35 -1.18 4.02
CA SER A 80 -0.59 -1.00 5.26
C SER A 80 0.31 -2.19 5.61
N SER A 81 0.81 -2.90 4.60
CA SER A 81 1.71 -4.04 4.76
C SER A 81 3.18 -3.69 4.42
N CYS A 82 4.05 -4.69 4.37
CA CYS A 82 5.48 -4.53 4.08
C CYS A 82 5.87 -5.00 2.67
N GLN A 83 4.97 -4.83 1.69
CA GLN A 83 5.23 -5.19 0.30
C GLN A 83 6.27 -4.22 -0.28
N GLN A 84 7.37 -4.76 -0.81
CA GLN A 84 8.38 -3.97 -1.54
C GLN A 84 8.25 -4.11 -3.06
N ASN A 85 7.42 -5.06 -3.50
CA ASN A 85 7.19 -5.43 -4.87
C ASN A 85 5.94 -6.30 -4.92
N PHE A 86 5.54 -6.70 -6.13
CA PHE A 86 4.43 -7.60 -6.37
C PHE A 86 4.87 -9.08 -6.30
N ARG A 87 5.90 -9.43 -5.51
CA ARG A 87 6.32 -10.83 -5.36
C ARG A 87 5.20 -11.63 -4.72
N GLY A 88 5.16 -12.90 -5.09
CA GLY A 88 4.25 -13.88 -4.55
C GLY A 88 3.47 -14.57 -5.65
N VAL A 89 2.32 -15.06 -5.24
CA VAL A 89 1.47 -15.97 -6.01
C VAL A 89 0.28 -15.27 -6.64
N LEU A 90 0.40 -13.99 -7.02
CA LEU A 90 -0.72 -13.21 -7.57
C LEU A 90 -1.38 -13.89 -8.78
N ARG A 91 -0.63 -14.70 -9.55
CA ARG A 91 -1.15 -15.53 -10.65
C ARG A 91 -2.12 -16.64 -10.21
N GLN A 92 -2.08 -17.04 -8.95
CA GLN A 92 -2.97 -18.06 -8.38
C GLN A 92 -4.33 -17.47 -7.95
N TYR A 93 -4.46 -16.15 -7.93
CA TYR A 93 -5.69 -15.42 -7.64
C TYR A 93 -6.30 -14.87 -8.93
N ALA A 94 -6.72 -15.76 -9.83
CA ALA A 94 -7.13 -15.40 -11.20
C ALA A 94 -8.45 -14.62 -11.28
N HIS A 95 -9.25 -14.63 -10.21
CA HIS A 95 -10.57 -13.98 -10.17
C HIS A 95 -10.54 -12.54 -9.65
N VAL A 96 -9.35 -12.03 -9.32
CA VAL A 96 -9.23 -10.71 -8.70
C VAL A 96 -9.58 -9.61 -9.68
N LYS A 97 -10.45 -8.71 -9.21
CA LYS A 97 -10.89 -7.48 -9.88
C LYS A 97 -10.40 -6.25 -9.15
N GLN A 98 -10.25 -6.33 -7.82
CA GLN A 98 -9.83 -5.21 -6.99
C GLN A 98 -8.58 -5.57 -6.18
N LEU A 99 -7.52 -4.78 -6.34
CA LEU A 99 -6.27 -4.93 -5.60
C LEU A 99 -5.93 -3.67 -4.82
N ASN A 100 -5.80 -3.78 -3.51
CA ASN A 100 -5.38 -2.67 -2.67
C ASN A 100 -3.98 -2.92 -2.10
N TYR A 101 -2.99 -2.20 -2.61
CA TYR A 101 -1.59 -2.15 -2.17
C TYR A 101 -1.22 -0.80 -1.53
N ASP A 102 -2.21 -0.03 -1.09
CA ASP A 102 -2.03 1.27 -0.45
C ASP A 102 -1.10 1.20 0.78
N ASP A 103 -0.29 2.24 1.02
CA ASP A 103 0.63 2.31 2.17
C ASP A 103 1.60 1.12 2.27
N ASN A 104 2.32 0.85 1.19
CA ASN A 104 3.40 -0.14 1.11
C ASN A 104 4.73 0.54 0.70
N MET A 105 5.77 -0.24 0.38
CA MET A 105 7.10 0.27 -0.01
C MET A 105 7.46 -0.14 -1.44
N ILE A 106 6.47 -0.23 -2.33
CA ILE A 106 6.68 -0.64 -3.72
C ILE A 106 7.42 0.48 -4.46
N GLN A 107 8.51 0.14 -5.13
CA GLN A 107 9.32 1.10 -5.92
C GLN A 107 9.17 0.90 -7.43
N THR A 108 8.84 -0.31 -7.86
CA THR A 108 8.77 -0.66 -9.28
C THR A 108 7.53 -1.51 -9.55
N ILE A 109 6.79 -1.14 -10.60
CA ILE A 109 5.75 -1.99 -11.18
C ILE A 109 6.35 -2.74 -12.37
N PRO A 110 6.57 -4.07 -12.25
CA PRO A 110 7.23 -4.85 -13.28
C PRO A 110 6.36 -5.10 -14.50
N LYS A 111 7.00 -5.49 -15.60
CA LYS A 111 6.32 -5.75 -16.87
C LYS A 111 5.29 -6.85 -16.77
N SER A 112 4.10 -6.55 -17.30
CA SER A 112 2.98 -7.49 -17.42
C SER A 112 2.57 -8.14 -16.10
N CYS A 113 2.84 -7.52 -14.94
CA CYS A 113 2.56 -8.13 -13.64
C CYS A 113 1.06 -8.29 -13.34
N PHE A 114 0.21 -7.55 -14.05
CA PHE A 114 -1.25 -7.65 -13.96
C PHE A 114 -1.89 -8.19 -15.24
N SER A 115 -1.09 -8.61 -16.24
CA SER A 115 -1.61 -9.04 -17.55
C SER A 115 -2.50 -10.29 -17.51
N HIS A 116 -2.39 -11.09 -16.44
CA HIS A 116 -3.22 -12.28 -16.23
C HIS A 116 -4.51 -11.98 -15.44
N LEU A 117 -4.75 -10.71 -15.08
CA LEU A 117 -5.92 -10.26 -14.34
C LEU A 117 -6.73 -9.31 -15.22
N HIS A 118 -8.04 -9.30 -14.98
CA HIS A 118 -8.97 -8.30 -15.48
C HIS A 118 -9.34 -7.39 -14.31
N LEU A 119 -8.45 -6.45 -13.99
CA LEU A 119 -8.64 -5.57 -12.84
C LEU A 119 -9.57 -4.42 -13.20
N ASP A 120 -10.56 -4.21 -12.35
CA ASP A 120 -11.42 -3.03 -12.33
C ASP A 120 -10.75 -1.89 -11.56
N GLU A 121 -10.07 -2.22 -10.46
CA GLU A 121 -9.46 -1.23 -9.56
C GLU A 121 -8.10 -1.71 -9.00
N LEU A 122 -7.12 -0.81 -9.02
CA LEU A 122 -5.81 -0.99 -8.39
C LEU A 122 -5.46 0.26 -7.59
N ILE A 123 -5.33 0.09 -6.27
CA ILE A 123 -4.96 1.16 -5.35
C ILE A 123 -3.50 0.97 -4.97
N LEU A 124 -2.66 1.95 -5.31
CA LEU A 124 -1.21 1.97 -5.08
C LEU A 124 -0.75 3.25 -4.37
N SER A 125 -1.69 4.04 -3.86
CA SER A 125 -1.40 5.26 -3.13
C SER A 125 -0.42 5.01 -1.97
N ARG A 126 0.32 6.04 -1.56
CA ARG A 126 1.30 5.97 -0.45
C ARG A 126 2.35 4.84 -0.61
N ASN A 127 2.83 4.63 -1.82
CA ASN A 127 4.03 3.85 -2.13
C ASN A 127 5.19 4.77 -2.56
N SER A 128 6.34 4.21 -2.91
CA SER A 128 7.52 4.95 -3.43
C SER A 128 7.82 4.60 -4.89
N ILE A 129 6.76 4.42 -5.70
CA ILE A 129 6.87 3.95 -7.08
C ILE A 129 7.59 5.02 -7.91
N SER A 130 8.75 4.66 -8.45
CA SER A 130 9.55 5.51 -9.35
C SER A 130 9.61 4.98 -10.78
N THR A 131 9.24 3.71 -10.98
CA THR A 131 9.37 3.00 -12.26
C THR A 131 8.12 2.16 -12.56
N ILE A 132 7.56 2.31 -13.77
CA ILE A 132 6.42 1.51 -14.28
C ILE A 132 6.79 0.96 -15.66
N ASN A 133 6.87 -0.36 -15.82
CA ASN A 133 7.37 -0.98 -17.05
C ASN A 133 6.27 -1.68 -17.85
N SER A 134 5.45 -1.01 -18.65
CA SER A 134 4.36 -1.66 -19.45
C SER A 134 3.52 -2.66 -18.62
N ALA A 135 3.21 -2.30 -17.38
CA ALA A 135 2.62 -3.20 -16.39
C ALA A 135 1.17 -3.59 -16.72
N PHE A 136 0.45 -2.69 -17.42
CA PHE A 136 -1.00 -2.74 -17.61
C PHE A 136 -1.44 -3.23 -18.99
N ASN A 137 -0.52 -3.81 -19.78
CA ASN A 137 -0.90 -4.44 -21.05
C ASN A 137 -1.96 -5.52 -20.81
N GLY A 138 -3.14 -5.37 -21.42
CA GLY A 138 -4.29 -6.25 -21.25
C GLY A 138 -5.39 -5.73 -20.31
N ASN A 139 -5.13 -4.66 -19.54
CA ASN A 139 -6.12 -4.03 -18.66
C ASN A 139 -6.63 -2.74 -19.29
N THR A 140 -7.72 -2.82 -20.07
CA THR A 140 -8.23 -1.70 -20.88
C THR A 140 -9.11 -0.72 -20.09
N TYR A 141 -9.68 -1.15 -18.96
CA TYR A 141 -10.66 -0.40 -18.17
C TYR A 141 -10.23 -0.19 -16.70
N LEU A 142 -8.96 -0.43 -16.39
CA LEU A 142 -8.45 -0.35 -15.03
C LEU A 142 -8.52 1.09 -14.49
N LEU A 143 -9.17 1.27 -13.35
CA LEU A 143 -9.05 2.45 -12.52
C LEU A 143 -7.79 2.34 -11.64
N LEU A 144 -6.86 3.28 -11.79
CA LEU A 144 -5.62 3.35 -11.00
C LEU A 144 -5.71 4.52 -10.02
N MET A 145 -5.55 4.24 -8.72
CA MET A 145 -5.63 5.23 -7.63
C MET A 145 -4.38 5.22 -6.73
#